data_AF-A0A9P6AE46-F1
#
_entry.id   AF-A0A9P6AE46-F1
#
_cell.length_a   1.000
_cell.length_b   1.000
_cell.length_c   1.000
_cell.angle_alpha   90.00
_cell.angle_beta   90.00
_cell.angle_gamma   90.00
#
_symmetry.space_group_name_H-M   'P 1'
#
loop_
_entity.id
_entity.type
_entity.pdbx_description
1 polymer ?
#
loop_
_entity_poly.entity_id
_entity_poly.type
_entity_poly.pdbx_seq_one_letter_code
_entity_poly.pdbx_strand_id
1 'polypeptide(L)' 'LVFLPPYSPDFNPIEEFFSSLKAWLRHNRDYVVGELSGTPMHEPHVVLLEGVCSVMPEKALGWFRHAGY' A
#
# COMPACT_ATOMS: atom_id res chain seq x y z
N LEU A 1 -16.95 -6.05 14.83
CA LEU A 1 -16.01 -4.93 15.04
C LEU A 1 -14.95 -5.39 16.01
N VAL A 2 -13.67 -5.26 15.65
CA VAL A 2 -12.55 -5.48 16.57
C VAL A 2 -12.14 -4.12 17.13
N PHE A 3 -12.06 -3.99 18.46
CA PHE A 3 -11.64 -2.74 19.09
C PHE A 3 -10.12 -2.66 19.13
N LEU A 4 -9.58 -1.54 18.65
CA LEU A 4 -8.16 -1.21 18.76
C LEU A 4 -7.99 -0.10 19.81
N PRO A 5 -7.07 -0.27 20.78
CA PRO A 5 -6.70 0.82 21.67
C PRO A 5 -6.15 2.01 20.85
N PRO A 6 -6.29 3.25 21.34
CA PRO A 6 -5.67 4.41 20.71
C PRO A 6 -4.16 4.20 20.48
N TYR A 7 -3.64 4.74 19.37
CA TYR A 7 -2.21 4.68 19.01
C TYR A 7 -1.62 3.26 18.97
N SER A 8 -2.40 2.28 18.52
CA SER A 8 -1.95 0.90 18.32
C SER A 8 -1.78 0.53 16.84
N PRO A 9 -0.90 1.21 16.08
CA PRO A 9 -0.69 0.92 14.66
C PRO A 9 -0.19 -0.52 14.44
N ASP A 10 0.57 -1.07 15.39
CA ASP A 10 1.13 -2.42 15.33
C ASP A 10 0.05 -3.52 15.35
N PHE A 11 -1.15 -3.20 15.84
CA PHE A 11 -2.30 -4.11 15.83
C PHE A 11 -3.22 -3.90 14.63
N ASN A 12 -2.85 -3.06 13.66
CA ASN A 12 -3.64 -2.82 12.46
C ASN A 12 -2.87 -3.24 11.19
N PRO A 13 -3.24 -4.35 10.54
CA PRO A 13 -2.49 -4.90 9.40
C PRO A 13 -2.47 -3.97 8.17
N ILE A 14 -3.35 -2.97 8.12
CA ILE A 14 -3.34 -1.97 7.03
C ILE A 14 -2.08 -1.09 7.04
N GLU A 15 -1.41 -0.95 8.19
CA GLU A 15 -0.18 -0.15 8.30
C GLU A 15 0.97 -0.78 7.49
N GLU A 16 1.10 -2.10 7.53
CA GLU A 16 2.09 -2.84 6.74
C GLU A 16 1.75 -2.81 5.25
N PHE A 17 0.46 -2.87 4.91
CA PHE A 17 0.00 -2.64 3.54
C PHE A 17 0.44 -1.27 3.02
N PHE A 18 0.18 -0.19 3.77
CA PHE A 18 0.61 1.16 3.36
C PHE A 18 2.13 1.28 3.29
N SER A 19 2.86 0.63 4.20
CA SER A 19 4.33 0.57 4.15
C SER A 19 4.81 -0.09 2.85
N SER A 20 4.22 -1.23 2.48
CA SER A 20 4.51 -1.93 1.23
C SER A 20 4.17 -1.11 -0.01
N LEU A 21 2.99 -0.48 -0.03
CA LEU A 21 2.57 0.37 -1.16
C LEU A 21 3.50 1.57 -1.33
N LYS A 22 3.88 2.25 -0.23
CA LYS A 22 4.87 3.33 -0.27
C LYS A 22 6.23 2.85 -0.78
N ALA A 23 6.67 1.65 -0.40
CA ALA A 23 7.92 1.07 -0.90
C ALA A 23 7.85 0.80 -2.42
N TRP A 24 6.74 0.25 -2.91
CA TRP A 24 6.51 0.04 -4.34
C TRP A 24 6.52 1.37 -5.11
N LEU A 25 5.82 2.40 -4.62
CA LEU A 25 5.81 3.73 -5.24
C LEU A 25 7.22 4.35 -5.31
N ARG A 26 8.02 4.20 -4.25
CA ARG A 26 9.41 4.69 -4.22
C ARG A 26 10.31 3.92 -5.18
N HIS A 27 10.11 2.62 -5.31
CA HIS A 27 10.85 1.79 -6.25
C HIS A 27 10.54 2.17 -7.71
N ASN A 28 9.28 2.50 -8.00
CA ASN A 28 8.81 2.89 -9.33
C ASN A 28 8.76 4.42 -9.51
N ARG A 29 9.61 5.17 -8.79
CA ARG A 29 9.52 6.64 -8.69
C ARG A 29 9.40 7.33 -10.04
N ASP A 30 10.22 6.98 -11.01
CA ASP A 30 10.27 7.70 -12.28
C ASP A 30 9.01 7.49 -13.11
N TYR A 31 8.45 6.27 -13.09
CA TYR A 31 7.14 5.97 -13.66
C TYR A 31 6.02 6.75 -12.95
N VAL A 32 5.98 6.69 -11.62
CA VAL A 32 5.00 7.40 -10.79
C VAL A 32 5.04 8.91 -11.05
N VAL A 33 6.23 9.51 -11.10
CA VAL A 33 6.39 10.95 -11.37
C VAL A 33 5.98 11.30 -12.80
N GLY A 34 6.25 10.42 -13.77
CA GLY A 34 5.76 10.55 -15.14
C GLY A 34 4.25 10.66 -15.20
N GLU A 35 3.53 9.71 -14.60
CA GLU A 35 2.06 9.69 -14.55
C GLU A 35 1.47 10.84 -13.72
N LEU A 36 2.22 11.39 -12.76
CA LEU A 36 1.76 12.55 -11.98
C LEU A 36 2.04 13.91 -12.65
N SER A 37 2.69 13.95 -13.82
CA SER A 37 3.10 15.20 -14.45
C SER A 37 1.96 15.99 -15.13
N GLY A 38 0.72 15.48 -15.11
CA GLY A 38 -0.48 16.27 -15.41
C GLY A 38 -0.80 16.47 -16.89
N THR A 39 -0.27 15.62 -17.79
CA THR A 39 -0.70 15.61 -19.19
C THR A 39 -2.03 14.87 -19.35
N PRO A 40 -2.82 15.15 -20.41
CA PRO A 40 -4.14 14.53 -20.62
C PRO A 40 -4.13 13.01 -20.80
N MET A 41 -2.96 12.41 -21.07
CA MET A 41 -2.79 10.98 -21.28
C MET A 41 -2.45 10.20 -20.00
N HIS A 42 -2.18 10.90 -18.88
CA HIS A 42 -1.78 10.24 -17.65
C HIS A 42 -2.96 9.82 -16.79
N GLU A 43 -2.84 8.64 -16.19
CA GLU A 43 -3.86 8.03 -15.36
C GLU A 43 -3.30 7.68 -13.98
N PRO A 44 -3.10 8.68 -13.10
CA PRO A 44 -2.39 8.49 -11.83
C PRO A 44 -3.08 7.51 -10.87
N HIS A 45 -4.37 7.25 -11.07
CA HIS A 45 -5.13 6.24 -10.33
C HIS A 45 -4.76 4.81 -10.75
N VAL A 46 -4.36 4.58 -12.00
CA VAL A 46 -3.92 3.27 -12.49
C VAL A 46 -2.62 2.86 -11.79
N VAL A 47 -1.68 3.79 -11.62
CA VAL A 47 -0.42 3.56 -10.88
C VAL A 47 -0.69 3.09 -9.44
N LEU A 48 -1.69 3.69 -8.78
CA LEU A 48 -2.09 3.25 -7.44
C LEU A 48 -2.66 1.84 -7.49
N LEU A 49 -3.53 1.53 -8.45
CA LEU A 49 -4.10 0.20 -8.63
C LEU A 49 -3.03 -0.86 -8.90
N GLU A 50 -2.03 -0.56 -9.73
CA GLU A 50 -0.89 -1.45 -9.96
C GLU A 50 -0.11 -1.72 -8.67
N GLY A 51 0.16 -0.67 -7.88
CA GLY A 51 0.79 -0.81 -6.57
C GLY A 51 -0.02 -1.67 -5.61
N VAL A 52 -1.35 -1.53 -5.59
CA VAL A 52 -2.25 -2.39 -4.79
C VAL A 52 -2.21 -3.84 -5.29
N CYS A 53 -2.31 -4.06 -6.59
CA CYS A 53 -2.26 -5.38 -7.23
C CYS A 53 -0.90 -6.07 -7.09
N SER A 54 0.17 -5.33 -6.79
CA SER A 54 1.49 -5.91 -6.52
C SER A 54 1.57 -6.68 -5.19
N VAL A 55 0.58 -6.51 -4.31
CA VAL A 55 0.55 -7.18 -3.00
C VAL A 55 0.04 -8.61 -3.15
N MET A 56 0.91 -9.58 -2.86
CA MET A 56 0.55 -11.00 -2.89
C MET A 56 -0.26 -11.41 -1.66
N PRO A 57 -1.21 -12.37 -1.78
CA PRO A 57 -2.03 -12.84 -0.66
C PRO A 57 -1.23 -13.34 0.54
N GLU A 58 -0.07 -13.97 0.31
CA GLU A 58 0.80 -14.50 1.36
C GLU A 58 1.37 -13.37 2.23
N LYS A 59 1.63 -12.21 1.61
CA LYS A 59 2.12 -11.01 2.31
C LYS A 59 1.02 -10.44 3.22
N ALA A 60 -0.20 -10.35 2.70
CA ALA A 60 -1.36 -9.92 3.48
C ALA A 60 -1.59 -10.84 4.68
N LEU A 61 -1.54 -12.16 4.48
CA LEU A 61 -1.66 -13.14 5.57
C LEU A 61 -0.55 -12.96 6.63
N GLY A 62 0.68 -12.67 6.21
CA GLY A 62 1.78 -12.35 7.12
C GLY A 62 1.48 -11.13 8.00
N TRP A 63 0.89 -10.08 7.44
CA TRP A 63 0.54 -8.87 8.18
C TRP A 63 -0.57 -9.08 9.19
N PHE A 64 -1.60 -9.86 8.82
CA PHE A 64 -2.64 -10.26 9.78
C PHE A 64 -2.04 -11.01 10.97
N ARG A 65 -1.15 -11.97 10.72
CA ARG A 65 -0.46 -12.72 11.80
C ARG A 65 0.40 -11.82 12.67
N HIS A 66 1.14 -10.88 12.06
CA HIS A 66 1.98 -9.93 12.79
C HIS A 66 1.14 -9.00 13.69
N ALA A 67 -0.02 -8.57 13.20
CA ALA A 67 -1.00 -7.79 13.96
C ALA A 67 -1.79 -8.62 15.01
N GLY A 68 -1.59 -9.94 15.07
CA GLY A 68 -2.21 -10.82 16.07
C GLY A 68 -3.51 -11.53 15.64
N TYR A 69 -3.77 -11.65 14.34
CA TYR A 69 -4.95 -12.29 13.75
C TYR A 69 -4.67 -13.65 13.09
#